data_AF-A0A1F6WI23-F1
#
_entry.id   AF-A0A1F6WI23-F1
#
_cell.length_a   1.000
_cell.length_b   1.000
_cell.length_c   1.000
_cell.angle_alpha   90.00
_cell.angle_beta   90.00
_cell.angle_gamma   90.00
#
_symmetry.space_group_name_H-M   'P 1'
#
loop_
_entity.id
_entity.type
_entity.pdbx_description
1 polymer ?
#
loop_
_entity_poly.entity_id
_entity_poly.type
_entity_poly.pdbx_seq_one_letter_code
_entity_poly.pdbx_strand_id
1 'polypeptide(L)'
;MAKAATSGQARAFNAMIISRLDEEVLKQIDGGKFQQDAIDKPENFIPNFIEFINNGCRMQVIGNHEVNTDAIPSLPFDGATIEFHKKGGIIKLNPSAIVLHLSENQKDGKVIQGYELRKELKKMPVLSACVLDYLLVNPHLIPEEWKGKYIYFWGTIFRDPNGDLYVRCLFWRGGKWQSDCNWLGHVWDGDSPAALSQVSAKK
;
A
#
# COMPACT_ATOMS: atom_id res chain seq x y z
N MET A 1 -2.09 -30.91 -28.38
CA MET A 1 -3.02 -29.92 -27.82
C MET A 1 -2.29 -29.11 -26.76
N ALA A 2 -2.10 -27.80 -26.96
CA ALA A 2 -1.56 -26.93 -25.92
C ALA A 2 -2.64 -26.72 -24.85
N LYS A 3 -2.33 -26.99 -23.58
CA LYS A 3 -3.25 -26.71 -22.47
C LYS A 3 -3.28 -25.21 -22.22
N ALA A 4 -4.47 -24.63 -22.15
CA ALA A 4 -4.64 -23.23 -21.75
C ALA A 4 -4.09 -23.03 -20.34
N ALA A 5 -3.32 -21.95 -20.15
CA ALA A 5 -2.81 -21.58 -18.84
C ALA A 5 -3.96 -21.13 -17.93
N THR A 6 -3.94 -21.55 -16.67
CA THR A 6 -4.92 -21.09 -15.68
C THR A 6 -4.54 -19.71 -15.16
N SER A 7 -5.53 -19.00 -14.61
CA SER A 7 -5.29 -17.72 -13.92
C SER A 7 -4.30 -17.85 -12.76
N GLY A 8 -4.24 -19.01 -12.09
CA GLY A 8 -3.25 -19.32 -11.07
C GLY A 8 -1.83 -19.43 -11.63
N GLN A 9 -1.67 -20.06 -12.80
CA GLN A 9 -0.38 -20.17 -13.48
C GLN A 9 0.12 -18.81 -13.99
N ALA A 10 -0.77 -17.98 -14.53
CA ALA A 10 -0.44 -16.61 -14.93
C ALA A 10 0.02 -15.74 -13.75
N ARG A 11 -0.63 -15.87 -12.58
CA ARG A 11 -0.25 -15.14 -11.36
C ARG A 11 1.10 -15.60 -10.79
N ALA A 12 1.35 -16.91 -10.75
CA ALA A 12 2.62 -17.47 -10.28
C ALA A 12 3.80 -17.06 -11.18
N PHE A 13 3.57 -17.02 -12.49
CA PHE A 13 4.52 -16.52 -13.47
C PHE A 13 4.85 -15.03 -13.27
N ASN A 14 3.83 -14.19 -13.07
CA ASN A 14 4.02 -12.77 -12.78
C ASN A 14 4.84 -12.53 -11.50
N ALA A 15 4.58 -13.28 -10.43
CA ALA A 15 5.30 -13.15 -9.17
C ALA A 15 6.79 -13.55 -9.29
N MET A 16 7.09 -14.57 -10.09
CA MET A 16 8.47 -15.00 -10.36
C MET A 16 9.28 -13.93 -11.09
N ILE A 17 8.66 -13.24 -12.06
CA ILE A 17 9.29 -12.19 -12.88
C ILE A 17 9.54 -10.91 -12.06
N ILE A 18 8.64 -10.58 -11.13
CA ILE A 18 8.74 -9.39 -10.26
C ILE A 18 9.95 -9.40 -9.31
N SER A 19 10.51 -10.58 -9.00
CA SER A 19 11.63 -10.70 -8.06
C SER A 19 13.01 -10.38 -8.63
N ARG A 20 13.12 -10.06 -9.94
CA ARG A 20 14.41 -10.13 -10.66
C ARG A 20 14.93 -8.84 -11.31
N LEU A 21 14.37 -7.65 -11.06
CA LEU A 21 14.60 -6.51 -11.97
C LEU A 21 14.82 -5.13 -11.29
N ASP A 22 15.58 -4.29 -12.02
CA ASP A 22 16.10 -2.96 -11.69
C ASP A 22 15.23 -1.82 -12.28
N GLU A 23 15.21 -0.67 -11.61
CA GLU A 23 14.37 0.50 -11.87
C GLU A 23 14.79 1.31 -13.12
N GLU A 24 16.06 1.24 -13.53
CA GLU A 24 16.57 2.00 -14.69
C GLU A 24 16.11 1.43 -16.05
N VAL A 25 15.77 0.13 -16.09
CA VAL A 25 15.20 -0.51 -17.29
C VAL A 25 13.76 -0.06 -17.53
N LEU A 26 13.02 0.24 -16.46
CA LEU A 26 11.61 0.63 -16.54
C LEU A 26 11.39 1.99 -17.22
N LYS A 27 12.36 2.91 -17.11
CA LYS A 27 12.25 4.28 -17.65
C LYS A 27 12.37 4.36 -19.17
N GLN A 28 12.81 3.28 -19.83
CA GLN A 28 13.09 3.27 -21.28
C GLN A 28 11.87 2.82 -22.11
N ILE A 29 10.76 2.47 -21.47
CA ILE A 29 9.59 1.90 -22.13
C ILE A 29 8.52 2.97 -22.34
N ASP A 30 8.10 3.17 -23.58
CA ASP A 30 6.90 3.95 -23.91
C ASP A 30 5.63 3.09 -23.67
N GLY A 31 5.07 3.21 -22.47
CA GLY A 31 3.87 2.48 -22.07
C GLY A 31 2.62 2.83 -22.89
N GLY A 32 2.54 4.02 -23.48
CA GLY A 32 1.37 4.45 -24.26
C GLY A 32 1.33 3.77 -25.62
N LYS A 33 2.47 3.72 -26.32
CA LYS A 33 2.60 3.01 -27.60
C LYS A 33 2.37 1.51 -27.44
N PHE A 34 2.90 0.93 -26.37
CA PHE A 34 2.76 -0.49 -26.05
C PHE A 34 1.29 -0.92 -25.84
N GLN A 35 0.49 -0.09 -25.17
CA GLN A 35 -0.93 -0.37 -24.96
C GLN A 35 -1.75 -0.23 -26.25
N GLN A 36 -1.45 0.77 -27.10
CA GLN A 36 -2.17 0.98 -28.35
C GLN A 36 -1.96 -0.18 -29.34
N ASP A 37 -0.73 -0.67 -29.46
CA ASP A 37 -0.41 -1.81 -30.33
C ASP A 37 -1.12 -3.10 -29.88
N ALA A 38 -1.34 -3.28 -28.56
CA ALA A 38 -2.09 -4.41 -28.00
C ALA A 38 -3.58 -4.40 -28.37
N ILE A 39 -4.16 -3.20 -28.55
CA ILE A 39 -5.58 -3.01 -28.87
C ILE A 39 -5.81 -3.12 -30.38
N ASP A 40 -4.96 -2.45 -31.18
CA ASP A 40 -5.23 -2.27 -32.61
C ASP A 40 -4.67 -3.40 -33.48
N LYS A 41 -3.62 -4.09 -33.03
CA LYS A 41 -2.87 -5.09 -33.83
C LYS A 41 -2.39 -6.27 -32.97
N PRO A 42 -3.30 -7.05 -32.36
CA PRO A 42 -2.96 -8.09 -31.39
C PRO A 42 -2.00 -9.16 -31.96
N GLU A 43 -2.08 -9.46 -33.25
CA GLU A 43 -1.19 -10.39 -33.95
C GLU A 43 0.27 -9.90 -34.06
N ASN A 44 0.48 -8.58 -34.11
CA ASN A 44 1.81 -7.96 -34.13
C ASN A 44 2.30 -7.61 -32.72
N PHE A 45 1.38 -7.50 -31.76
CA PHE A 45 1.68 -7.29 -30.35
C PHE A 45 2.35 -8.51 -29.74
N ILE A 46 1.90 -9.74 -30.02
CA ILE A 46 2.39 -10.96 -29.35
C ILE A 46 3.92 -11.14 -29.45
N PRO A 47 4.58 -11.00 -30.62
CA PRO A 47 6.04 -11.09 -30.70
C PRO A 47 6.75 -10.00 -29.91
N ASN A 48 6.28 -8.75 -30.00
CA ASN A 48 6.84 -7.60 -29.28
C ASN A 48 6.57 -7.70 -27.76
N PHE A 49 5.47 -8.33 -27.37
CA PHE A 49 5.09 -8.61 -26.00
C PHE A 49 6.00 -9.68 -25.40
N ILE A 50 6.30 -10.74 -26.16
CA ILE A 50 7.26 -11.77 -25.75
C ILE A 50 8.66 -11.15 -25.61
N GLU A 51 9.07 -10.30 -26.55
CA GLU A 51 10.34 -9.56 -26.48
C GLU A 51 10.38 -8.60 -25.27
N PHE A 52 9.30 -7.86 -25.02
CA PHE A 52 9.10 -7.01 -23.84
C PHE A 52 9.26 -7.81 -22.54
N ILE A 53 8.59 -8.97 -22.41
CA ILE A 53 8.73 -9.83 -21.23
C ILE A 53 10.15 -10.41 -21.13
N ASN A 54 10.76 -10.83 -22.25
CA ASN A 54 12.12 -11.38 -22.28
C ASN A 54 13.19 -10.34 -21.92
N ASN A 55 12.94 -9.07 -22.22
CA ASN A 55 13.80 -7.93 -21.84
C ASN A 55 13.56 -7.47 -20.39
N GLY A 56 12.75 -8.20 -19.62
CA GLY A 56 12.50 -7.89 -18.21
C GLY A 56 11.47 -6.80 -17.99
N CYS A 57 10.68 -6.43 -19.00
CA CYS A 57 9.62 -5.43 -18.84
C CYS A 57 8.39 -6.04 -18.14
N ARG A 58 7.65 -5.23 -17.39
CA ARG A 58 6.45 -5.66 -16.64
C ARG A 58 5.18 -4.97 -17.14
N MET A 59 4.07 -5.71 -17.16
CA MET A 59 2.74 -5.12 -17.25
C MET A 59 2.18 -4.88 -15.86
N GLN A 60 1.82 -3.63 -15.55
CA GLN A 60 0.97 -3.31 -14.41
C GLN A 60 -0.45 -3.06 -14.92
N VAL A 61 -1.43 -3.84 -14.47
CA VAL A 61 -2.83 -3.49 -14.66
C VAL A 61 -3.14 -2.39 -13.65
N ILE A 62 -3.15 -1.13 -14.11
CA ILE A 62 -3.63 0.00 -13.31
C ILE A 62 -5.16 -0.06 -13.34
N GLY A 63 -5.75 -0.90 -12.49
CA GLY A 63 -7.17 -0.85 -12.21
C GLY A 63 -7.50 0.40 -11.40
N ASN A 64 -8.73 0.91 -11.52
CA ASN A 64 -9.24 1.87 -10.55
C ASN A 64 -9.40 1.13 -9.20
N HIS A 65 -8.47 1.32 -8.28
CA HIS A 65 -8.62 0.81 -6.91
C HIS A 65 -9.47 1.81 -6.13
N GLU A 66 -10.74 1.50 -5.94
CA GLU A 66 -11.65 2.35 -5.18
C GLU A 66 -11.80 1.81 -3.76
N VAL A 67 -11.54 2.65 -2.77
CA VAL A 67 -11.68 2.32 -1.35
C VAL A 67 -12.71 3.24 -0.72
N ASN A 68 -13.76 2.66 -0.14
CA ASN A 68 -14.72 3.40 0.66
C ASN A 68 -14.15 3.68 2.05
N THR A 69 -13.68 4.90 2.28
CA THR A 69 -13.12 5.34 3.56
C THR A 69 -14.18 5.75 4.58
N ASP A 70 -15.47 5.65 4.25
CA ASP A 70 -16.57 5.86 5.21
C ASP A 70 -17.08 4.54 5.81
N ALA A 71 -16.64 3.41 5.27
CA ALA A 71 -16.92 2.09 5.81
C ALA A 71 -16.35 1.94 7.23
N ILE A 72 -16.92 1.02 8.00
CA ILE A 72 -16.39 0.67 9.32
C ILE A 72 -15.13 -0.20 9.09
N PRO A 73 -13.93 0.26 9.48
CA PRO A 73 -12.72 -0.56 9.37
C PRO A 73 -12.78 -1.73 10.36
N SER A 74 -12.03 -2.78 10.05
CA SER A 74 -11.85 -3.92 10.93
C SER A 74 -11.25 -3.47 12.26
N LEU A 75 -11.81 -3.99 13.35
CA LEU A 75 -11.33 -3.73 14.69
C LEU A 75 -10.00 -4.47 14.93
N PRO A 76 -9.07 -3.89 15.69
CA PRO A 76 -7.78 -4.54 15.99
C PRO A 76 -7.90 -5.73 16.94
N PHE A 77 -8.91 -5.74 17.81
CA PHE A 77 -9.16 -6.77 18.82
C PHE A 77 -10.60 -6.68 19.32
N ASP A 78 -11.05 -7.74 19.99
CA ASP A 78 -12.40 -7.82 20.57
C ASP A 78 -12.60 -6.76 21.65
N GLY A 79 -13.76 -6.08 21.60
CA GLY A 79 -14.09 -4.99 22.53
C GLY A 79 -13.48 -3.63 22.16
N ALA A 80 -12.66 -3.54 21.10
CA ALA A 80 -12.24 -2.24 20.58
C ALA A 80 -13.42 -1.44 20.03
N THR A 81 -13.38 -0.12 20.20
CA THR A 81 -14.30 0.83 19.59
C THR A 81 -13.53 1.83 18.74
N ILE A 82 -14.23 2.57 17.87
CA ILE A 82 -13.62 3.60 17.04
C ILE A 82 -13.75 4.95 17.77
N GLU A 83 -12.61 5.48 18.20
CA GLU A 83 -12.52 6.81 18.83
C GLU A 83 -12.54 7.93 17.79
N PHE A 84 -11.80 7.73 16.70
CA PHE A 84 -11.69 8.69 15.63
C PHE A 84 -11.55 7.96 14.30
N HIS A 85 -12.27 8.43 13.29
CA HIS A 85 -12.18 7.88 11.96
C HIS A 85 -12.32 8.98 10.92
N LYS A 86 -11.27 9.12 10.11
CA LYS A 86 -11.22 10.07 9.01
C LYS A 86 -11.99 9.50 7.82
N LYS A 87 -13.20 10.03 7.66
CA LYS A 87 -14.08 9.81 6.51
C LYS A 87 -13.65 10.67 5.33
N GLY A 88 -13.89 10.17 4.13
CA GLY A 88 -13.47 10.78 2.87
C GLY A 88 -14.23 10.27 1.64
N GLY A 89 -15.28 9.47 1.86
CA GLY A 89 -16.03 8.81 0.80
C GLY A 89 -15.20 7.76 0.07
N ILE A 90 -15.53 7.55 -1.19
CA ILE A 90 -14.79 6.66 -2.09
C ILE A 90 -13.56 7.40 -2.60
N ILE A 91 -12.37 6.87 -2.30
CA ILE A 91 -11.11 7.38 -2.82
C ILE A 91 -10.58 6.45 -3.91
N LYS A 92 -10.01 7.04 -4.97
CA LYS A 92 -9.18 6.30 -5.92
C LYS A 92 -7.80 6.14 -5.31
N LEU A 93 -7.52 4.94 -4.83
CA LEU A 93 -6.23 4.57 -4.27
C LEU A 93 -5.25 4.36 -5.42
N ASN A 94 -4.16 5.11 -5.41
CA ASN A 94 -2.95 4.76 -6.13
C ASN A 94 -1.93 4.26 -5.10
N PRO A 95 -1.66 2.94 -5.00
CA PRO A 95 -0.73 2.40 -4.00
C PRO A 95 0.67 3.03 -4.10
N SER A 96 1.14 3.33 -5.32
CA SER A 96 2.42 4.00 -5.56
C SER A 96 2.44 5.47 -5.12
N ALA A 97 1.28 6.07 -4.84
CA ALA A 97 1.16 7.43 -4.31
C ALA A 97 1.03 7.48 -2.78
N ILE A 98 1.16 6.34 -2.10
CA ILE A 98 1.22 6.31 -0.63
C ILE A 98 2.64 6.68 -0.19
N VAL A 99 2.73 7.70 0.65
CA VAL A 99 4.01 8.17 1.21
C VAL A 99 4.14 7.63 2.63
N LEU A 100 5.30 7.02 2.92
CA LEU A 100 5.71 6.65 4.27
C LEU A 100 6.39 7.87 4.92
N HIS A 101 5.66 8.55 5.78
CA HIS A 101 6.15 9.75 6.47
C HIS A 101 6.77 9.42 7.82
N LEU A 102 7.94 9.99 8.09
CA LEU A 102 8.58 10.04 9.40
C LEU A 102 8.58 11.49 9.90
N SER A 103 8.15 11.69 11.14
CA SER A 103 8.38 12.92 11.87
C SER A 103 9.89 13.21 12.00
N GLU A 104 10.29 14.47 12.12
CA GLU A 104 11.67 14.83 12.47
C GLU A 104 12.13 14.20 13.80
N ASN A 105 11.18 13.89 14.69
CA ASN A 105 11.42 13.22 15.97
C ASN A 105 11.49 11.68 15.87
N GLN A 106 11.35 11.12 14.66
CA GLN A 106 11.57 9.68 14.37
C GLN A 106 12.89 9.43 13.62
N LYS A 107 13.54 10.48 13.12
CA LYS A 107 14.76 10.37 12.32
C LYS A 107 16.01 10.26 13.21
N ASP A 108 17.10 9.78 12.64
CA ASP A 108 18.42 9.71 13.29
C ASP A 108 18.42 8.93 14.63
N GLY A 109 17.62 7.86 14.70
CA GLY A 109 17.49 7.02 15.90
C GLY A 109 16.65 7.63 17.03
N LYS A 110 16.00 8.77 16.77
CA LYS A 110 15.06 9.37 17.72
C LYS A 110 13.74 8.60 17.76
N VAL A 111 13.01 8.82 18.84
CA VAL A 111 11.67 8.27 19.04
C VAL A 111 10.70 9.35 19.50
N ILE A 112 9.44 9.21 19.12
CA ILE A 112 8.34 10.11 19.51
C ILE A 112 7.22 9.32 20.17
N GLN A 113 6.62 9.85 21.23
CA GLN A 113 5.43 9.24 21.85
C GLN A 113 4.23 9.33 20.90
N GLY A 114 3.41 8.28 20.84
CA GLY A 114 2.27 8.20 19.91
C GLY A 114 1.25 9.34 20.05
N TYR A 115 0.98 9.81 21.27
CA TYR A 115 0.11 10.97 21.48
C TYR A 115 0.68 12.26 20.88
N GLU A 116 2.00 12.47 20.94
CA GLU A 116 2.66 13.63 20.32
C GLU A 116 2.71 13.50 18.80
N LEU A 117 3.05 12.31 18.29
CA LEU A 117 3.02 12.02 16.86
C LEU A 117 1.63 12.26 16.27
N ARG A 118 0.57 11.84 16.97
CA ARG A 118 -0.82 12.12 16.57
C ARG A 118 -1.10 13.62 16.44
N LYS A 119 -0.52 14.47 17.31
CA LYS A 119 -0.68 15.93 17.22
C LYS A 119 0.01 16.48 15.97
N GLU A 120 1.23 16.03 15.68
CA GLU A 120 1.97 16.43 14.46
C GLU A 120 1.21 16.04 13.19
N LEU A 121 0.64 14.83 13.17
CA LEU A 121 -0.09 14.29 12.01
C LEU A 121 -1.49 14.90 11.81
N LYS A 122 -2.02 15.69 12.76
CA LYS A 122 -3.43 16.15 12.76
C LYS A 122 -3.86 16.88 11.48
N LYS A 123 -2.93 17.62 10.84
CA LYS A 123 -3.18 18.37 9.60
C LYS A 123 -2.71 17.64 8.34
N MET A 124 -2.13 16.44 8.49
CA MET A 124 -1.57 15.67 7.40
C MET A 124 -2.65 14.79 6.74
N PRO A 125 -2.46 14.42 5.47
CA PRO A 125 -3.39 13.58 4.73
C PRO A 125 -3.23 12.09 5.10
N VAL A 126 -3.29 11.76 6.40
CA VAL A 126 -3.19 10.39 6.89
C VAL A 126 -4.27 9.49 6.31
N LEU A 127 -3.90 8.26 5.98
CA LEU A 127 -4.80 7.22 5.47
C LEU A 127 -5.50 6.48 6.62
N SER A 128 -6.75 6.08 6.41
CA SER A 128 -7.55 5.36 7.40
C SER A 128 -7.31 3.85 7.37
N ALA A 129 -7.78 3.14 8.42
CA ALA A 129 -7.67 1.69 8.50
C ALA A 129 -8.47 0.96 7.39
N CYS A 130 -9.41 1.61 6.71
CA CYS A 130 -10.08 1.03 5.53
C CYS A 130 -9.09 0.79 4.38
N VAL A 131 -8.07 1.65 4.23
CA VAL A 131 -7.02 1.46 3.23
C VAL A 131 -6.12 0.29 3.62
N LEU A 132 -5.79 0.16 4.91
CA LEU A 132 -5.08 -1.00 5.44
C LEU A 132 -5.84 -2.30 5.11
N ASP A 133 -7.14 -2.36 5.43
CA ASP A 133 -7.97 -3.55 5.17
C ASP A 133 -8.02 -3.89 3.68
N TYR A 134 -8.13 -2.87 2.82
CA TYR A 134 -8.08 -3.07 1.37
C TYR A 134 -6.73 -3.65 0.91
N LEU A 135 -5.62 -3.14 1.44
CA LEU A 135 -4.27 -3.62 1.12
C LEU A 135 -4.04 -5.06 1.59
N LEU A 136 -4.59 -5.47 2.74
CA LEU A 136 -4.51 -6.86 3.20
C LEU A 136 -5.24 -7.85 2.27
N VAL A 137 -6.37 -7.43 1.69
CA VAL A 137 -7.09 -8.24 0.68
C VAL A 137 -6.37 -8.22 -0.67
N ASN A 138 -5.58 -7.19 -0.94
CA ASN A 138 -4.85 -6.99 -2.20
C ASN A 138 -3.33 -6.86 -1.97
N PRO A 139 -2.66 -7.88 -1.41
CA PRO A 139 -1.27 -7.75 -0.95
C PRO A 139 -0.25 -7.50 -2.06
N HIS A 140 -0.61 -7.78 -3.32
CA HIS A 140 0.20 -7.50 -4.51
C HIS A 140 0.34 -5.99 -4.81
N LEU A 141 -0.48 -5.15 -4.16
CA LEU A 141 -0.39 -3.69 -4.24
C LEU A 141 0.57 -3.09 -3.22
N ILE A 142 0.98 -3.86 -2.21
CA ILE A 142 1.85 -3.38 -1.15
C ILE A 142 3.30 -3.47 -1.66
N PRO A 143 4.03 -2.35 -1.68
CA PRO A 143 5.41 -2.38 -2.16
C PRO A 143 6.33 -3.25 -1.30
N GLU A 144 7.29 -3.92 -1.94
CA GLU A 144 8.22 -4.83 -1.26
C GLU A 144 9.18 -4.08 -0.33
N GLU A 145 9.50 -2.82 -0.63
CA GLU A 145 10.33 -1.94 0.18
C GLU A 145 9.69 -1.53 1.52
N TRP A 146 8.40 -1.83 1.71
CA TRP A 146 7.72 -1.64 3.00
C TRP A 146 8.07 -2.75 4.00
N LYS A 147 8.71 -3.85 3.55
CA LYS A 147 9.13 -4.94 4.43
C LYS A 147 10.17 -4.46 5.44
N GLY A 148 10.09 -5.00 6.66
CA GLY A 148 10.92 -4.56 7.78
C GLY A 148 10.36 -3.34 8.53
N LYS A 149 9.22 -2.79 8.12
CA LYS A 149 8.56 -1.65 8.76
C LYS A 149 7.18 -2.00 9.29
N TYR A 150 6.71 -1.19 10.23
CA TYR A 150 5.34 -1.16 10.72
C TYR A 150 4.67 0.11 10.21
N ILE A 151 3.85 -0.01 9.17
CA ILE A 151 3.23 1.15 8.50
C ILE A 151 1.91 1.48 9.19
N TYR A 152 1.82 2.65 9.84
CA TYR A 152 0.67 3.05 10.67
C TYR A 152 -0.36 3.91 9.93
N PHE A 153 -1.64 3.54 10.07
CA PHE A 153 -2.78 4.19 9.39
C PHE A 153 -3.53 5.13 10.36
N TRP A 154 -2.90 6.26 10.66
CA TRP A 154 -3.34 7.26 11.64
C TRP A 154 -4.68 7.95 11.34
N GLY A 155 -5.28 7.71 10.17
CA GLY A 155 -6.64 8.13 9.86
C GLY A 155 -7.71 7.36 10.63
N THR A 156 -7.35 6.38 11.46
CA THR A 156 -8.29 5.73 12.39
C THR A 156 -7.61 5.47 13.72
N ILE A 157 -8.28 5.86 14.81
CA ILE A 157 -7.86 5.61 16.18
C ILE A 157 -8.93 4.75 16.85
N PHE A 158 -8.49 3.69 17.49
CA PHE A 158 -9.30 2.76 18.24
C PHE A 158 -9.16 3.04 19.73
N ARG A 159 -10.16 2.64 20.52
CA ARG A 159 -10.16 2.74 21.97
C ARG A 159 -10.53 1.39 22.57
N ASP A 160 -9.75 0.93 23.54
CA ASP A 160 -10.07 -0.27 24.31
C ASP A 160 -11.07 0.01 25.45
N PRO A 161 -11.59 -1.01 26.14
CA PRO A 161 -12.49 -0.81 27.28
C PRO A 161 -11.90 -0.03 28.46
N ASN A 162 -10.57 0.03 28.59
CA ASN A 162 -9.88 0.78 29.65
C ASN A 162 -9.68 2.25 29.29
N GLY A 163 -9.98 2.63 28.05
CA GLY A 163 -9.85 3.99 27.54
C GLY A 163 -8.52 4.27 26.83
N ASP A 164 -7.65 3.27 26.68
CA ASP A 164 -6.39 3.40 25.98
C ASP A 164 -6.60 3.49 24.46
N LEU A 165 -5.80 4.34 23.81
CA LEU A 165 -5.94 4.61 22.38
C LEU A 165 -4.92 3.83 21.56
N TYR A 166 -5.36 3.29 20.43
CA TYR A 166 -4.55 2.45 19.56
C TYR A 166 -4.64 2.91 18.10
N VAL A 167 -3.57 2.68 17.34
CA VAL A 167 -3.54 2.84 15.89
C VAL A 167 -3.12 1.52 15.25
N ARG A 168 -3.79 1.12 14.16
CA ARG A 168 -3.45 -0.10 13.42
C ARG A 168 -2.27 0.11 12.48
N CYS A 169 -1.48 -0.94 12.29
CA CYS A 169 -0.40 -0.99 11.34
C CYS A 169 -0.43 -2.22 10.44
N LEU A 170 0.23 -2.09 9.30
CA LEU A 170 0.51 -3.14 8.33
C LEU A 170 1.99 -3.51 8.43
N PHE A 171 2.32 -4.79 8.44
CA PHE A 171 3.71 -5.25 8.51
C PHE A 171 3.88 -6.61 7.82
N TRP A 172 5.13 -6.94 7.44
CA TRP A 172 5.48 -8.21 6.81
C TRP A 172 6.15 -9.14 7.82
N ARG A 173 5.58 -10.34 8.03
CA ARG A 173 6.18 -11.37 8.88
C ARG A 173 5.72 -12.75 8.45
N GLY A 174 6.64 -13.73 8.50
CA GLY A 174 6.32 -15.13 8.21
C GLY A 174 5.83 -15.37 6.78
N GLY A 175 6.38 -14.63 5.81
CA GLY A 175 6.06 -14.80 4.39
C GLY A 175 4.72 -14.20 3.94
N LYS A 176 4.08 -13.35 4.77
CA LYS A 176 2.82 -12.69 4.43
C LYS A 176 2.70 -11.31 5.09
N TRP A 177 1.86 -10.46 4.48
CA TRP A 177 1.39 -9.21 5.09
C TRP A 177 0.37 -9.52 6.18
N GLN A 178 0.47 -8.80 7.30
CA GLN A 178 -0.38 -8.93 8.48
C GLN A 178 -0.69 -7.54 9.03
N SER A 179 -1.68 -7.46 9.93
CA SER A 179 -1.93 -6.25 10.69
C SER A 179 -1.83 -6.48 12.19
N ASP A 180 -1.45 -5.42 12.89
CA ASP A 180 -1.47 -5.33 14.34
C ASP A 180 -1.94 -3.92 14.75
N CYS A 181 -1.83 -3.59 16.03
CA CYS A 181 -2.02 -2.24 16.53
C CYS A 181 -0.98 -1.91 17.61
N ASN A 182 -0.80 -0.61 17.87
CA ASN A 182 0.08 -0.15 18.94
C ASN A 182 -0.61 0.92 19.78
N TRP A 183 -0.40 0.86 21.09
CA TRP A 183 -0.94 1.81 22.05
C TRP A 183 -0.23 3.16 21.94
N LEU A 184 -0.98 4.26 21.86
CA LEU A 184 -0.45 5.62 21.70
C LEU A 184 0.44 6.08 22.86
N GLY A 185 0.39 5.40 24.01
CA GLY A 185 1.31 5.62 25.13
C GLY A 185 2.74 5.15 24.86
N HIS A 186 2.95 4.24 23.90
CA HIS A 186 4.27 3.81 23.45
C HIS A 186 4.98 4.87 22.59
N VAL A 187 6.18 4.53 22.13
CA VAL A 187 7.01 5.35 21.25
C VAL A 187 7.08 4.76 19.84
N TRP A 188 7.31 5.63 18.86
CA TRP A 188 7.47 5.33 17.45
C TRP A 188 8.88 5.75 17.00
N ASP A 189 9.55 4.87 16.26
CA ASP A 189 10.91 5.06 15.74
C ASP A 189 10.92 5.21 14.20
N GLY A 190 12.10 5.14 13.60
CA GLY A 190 12.30 5.23 12.15
C GLY A 190 11.72 4.08 11.32
N ASP A 191 11.37 2.95 11.95
CA ASP A 191 10.71 1.81 11.29
C ASP A 191 9.20 1.80 11.49
N SER A 192 8.67 2.88 12.08
CA SER A 192 7.25 3.05 12.40
C SER A 192 6.62 4.24 11.65
N PRO A 193 6.69 4.33 10.30
CA PRO A 193 6.20 5.48 9.55
C PRO A 193 4.67 5.56 9.51
N ALA A 194 4.16 6.78 9.31
CA ALA A 194 2.76 7.06 9.05
C ALA A 194 2.44 6.97 7.54
N ALA A 195 1.36 6.29 7.19
CA ALA A 195 0.87 6.22 5.80
C ALA A 195 0.06 7.49 5.45
N LEU A 196 0.54 8.24 4.46
CA LEU A 196 -0.10 9.44 3.93
C LEU A 196 -0.49 9.25 2.47
N SER A 197 -1.61 9.84 2.03
CA SER A 197 -1.83 10.03 0.59
C SER A 197 -0.98 11.21 0.10
N GLN A 198 -0.35 11.10 -1.07
CA GLN A 198 0.09 12.31 -1.78
C GLN A 198 -1.12 13.21 -2.01
N VAL A 199 -1.13 14.40 -1.39
CA VAL A 199 -2.10 15.43 -1.79
C VAL A 199 -1.60 15.95 -3.13
N SER A 200 -2.33 15.69 -4.21
CA SER A 200 -2.17 16.46 -5.43
C SER A 200 -2.44 17.92 -5.06
N ALA A 201 -1.41 18.77 -5.09
CA ALA A 201 -1.63 20.20 -5.01
C ALA A 201 -2.62 20.55 -6.12
N LYS A 202 -3.81 21.02 -5.75
CA LYS A 202 -4.73 21.62 -6.71
C LYS A 202 -3.97 22.81 -7.30
N LYS A 203 -3.52 22.67 -8.56
CA LYS A 203 -3.14 23.83 -9.38
C LYS A 203 -4.40 24.64 -9.69
#